data_AF-A0A6J4NI60-F1
#
_entry.id   AF-A0A6J4NI60-F1
#
_cell.length_a   1.000
_cell.length_b   1.000
_cell.length_c   1.000
_cell.angle_alpha   90.00
_cell.angle_beta   90.00
_cell.angle_gamma   90.00
#
_symmetry.space_group_name_H-M   'P 1'
#
loop_
_entity.id
_entity.type
_entity.pdbx_description
1 polymer ?
#
loop_
_entity_poly.entity_id
_entity_poly.type
_entity_poly.pdbx_seq_one_letter_code
_entity_poly.pdbx_strand_id
1 'polypeptide(L)'
;RRDELFSLQVDGTEGSAVAGLRECVVQHRVTTPKPVWNPDIPNPFDFYDHWSDVPDNLVFDNAFKVQWELFLKHVAADAPFRWDFLEGARGVQMAELGLRSWQERRWLDVSELSV
;
A
#
# COMPACT_ATOMS: atom_id res chain seq x y z
N ARG A 1 -7.11 0.83 13.17
CA ARG A 1 -7.00 -0.62 12.94
C ARG A 1 -5.56 -0.97 12.66
N ARG A 2 -4.98 -1.85 13.46
CA ARG A 2 -3.70 -2.56 13.22
C ARG A 2 -4.01 -4.05 13.37
N ASP A 3 -5.05 -4.43 12.66
CA ASP A 3 -5.73 -5.70 12.88
C ASP A 3 -4.97 -6.83 12.16
N GLU A 4 -4.14 -6.44 11.20
CA GLU A 4 -3.19 -7.28 10.48
C GLU A 4 -1.74 -6.80 10.69
N LEU A 5 -0.78 -7.68 10.37
CA LEU A 5 0.67 -7.42 10.49
C LEU A 5 1.16 -6.28 9.59
N PHE A 6 0.47 -6.06 8.47
CA PHE A 6 0.71 -4.95 7.55
C PHE A 6 -0.58 -4.13 7.43
N SER A 7 -0.43 -2.82 7.26
CA SER A 7 -1.54 -1.90 7.03
C SER A 7 -1.07 -0.74 6.16
N LEU A 8 -1.78 -0.53 5.05
CA LEU A 8 -1.58 0.57 4.12
C LEU A 8 -2.83 1.43 4.06
N GLN A 9 -2.73 2.68 4.52
CA GLN A 9 -3.78 3.67 4.33
C GLN A 9 -3.52 4.47 3.05
N VAL A 10 -4.55 4.60 2.22
CA VAL A 10 -4.55 5.43 1.02
C VAL A 10 -5.68 6.43 1.16
N ASP A 11 -5.33 7.71 1.20
CA ASP A 11 -6.28 8.81 1.27
C ASP A 11 -6.38 9.52 -0.09
N GLY A 12 -7.60 9.70 -0.57
CA GLY A 12 -7.90 10.37 -1.83
C GLY A 12 -9.00 11.42 -1.69
N THR A 13 -9.29 12.13 -2.77
CA THR A 13 -10.31 13.18 -2.79
C THR A 13 -11.73 12.64 -2.58
N GLU A 14 -12.03 11.44 -3.08
CA GLU A 14 -13.39 10.86 -3.05
C GLU A 14 -13.58 9.81 -1.96
N GLY A 15 -12.54 9.53 -1.19
CA GLY A 15 -12.58 8.56 -0.11
C GLY A 15 -11.20 8.03 0.25
N SER A 16 -11.20 7.15 1.22
CA SER A 16 -10.00 6.51 1.77
C SER A 16 -10.15 5.00 1.79
N ALA A 17 -9.02 4.29 1.81
CA ALA A 17 -8.95 2.85 1.99
C ALA A 17 -7.87 2.49 3.03
N VAL A 18 -8.09 1.42 3.79
CA VAL A 18 -7.06 0.78 4.61
C VAL A 18 -6.99 -0.69 4.22
N ALA A 19 -5.87 -1.08 3.61
CA ALA A 19 -5.62 -2.45 3.16
C ALA A 19 -4.62 -3.17 4.06
N GLY A 20 -4.97 -4.38 4.48
CA GLY A 20 -4.09 -5.33 5.16
C GLY A 20 -3.39 -6.28 4.19
N LEU A 21 -2.95 -7.43 4.70
CA LEU A 21 -2.46 -8.55 3.88
C LEU A 21 -3.61 -9.32 3.23
N ARG A 22 -4.79 -9.32 3.85
CA ARG A 22 -5.95 -10.11 3.43
C ARG A 22 -7.18 -9.27 3.16
N GLU A 23 -7.45 -8.29 4.02
CA GLU A 23 -8.68 -7.52 3.97
C GLU A 23 -8.43 -6.09 3.50
N CYS A 24 -9.48 -5.44 3.02
CA CYS A 24 -9.46 -4.02 2.71
C CYS A 24 -10.78 -3.40 3.16
N VAL A 25 -10.69 -2.24 3.81
CA VAL A 25 -11.86 -1.44 4.15
C VAL A 25 -11.82 -0.10 3.45
N VAL A 26 -12.98 0.43 3.10
CA VAL A 26 -13.12 1.71 2.41
C VAL A 26 -14.09 2.63 3.15
N GLN A 27 -13.84 3.93 3.02
CA GLN A 27 -14.76 4.98 3.44
C GLN A 27 -14.90 5.98 2.29
N HIS A 28 -16.10 6.08 1.72
CA HIS A 28 -16.40 7.08 0.72
C HIS A 28 -16.54 8.46 1.40
N ARG A 29 -16.16 9.55 0.71
CA ARG A 29 -16.21 10.90 1.30
C ARG A 29 -17.58 11.30 1.87
N VAL A 30 -18.66 10.72 1.34
CA VAL A 30 -20.05 11.00 1.77
C VAL A 30 -20.41 10.32 3.09
N THR A 31 -19.67 9.29 3.48
CA THR A 31 -19.86 8.56 4.73
C THR A 31 -18.84 8.96 5.80
N THR A 32 -17.89 9.84 5.48
CA THR A 32 -16.94 10.41 6.44
C THR A 32 -17.68 11.27 7.48
N PRO A 33 -17.57 10.97 8.79
CA PRO A 33 -18.21 11.76 9.83
C PRO A 33 -17.56 13.14 9.98
N LYS A 34 -18.27 14.07 10.65
CA LYS A 34 -17.74 15.39 11.01
C LYS A 34 -17.53 15.49 12.54
N PRO A 35 -16.52 14.81 13.11
CA PRO A 35 -16.25 14.87 14.54
C PRO A 35 -15.77 16.27 14.94
N VAL A 36 -16.08 16.67 16.18
CA VAL A 36 -15.61 17.93 16.78
C VAL A 36 -14.66 17.59 17.92
N TRP A 37 -13.50 18.23 17.95
CA TRP A 37 -12.56 18.09 19.05
C TRP A 37 -13.14 18.71 20.33
N ASN A 38 -13.40 17.87 21.33
CA ASN A 38 -13.86 18.30 22.65
C ASN A 38 -13.26 17.39 23.72
N PRO A 39 -12.31 17.88 24.55
CA PRO A 39 -11.69 17.09 25.60
C PRO A 39 -12.54 16.98 26.87
N ASP A 40 -13.61 17.79 27.01
CA ASP A 40 -14.43 17.86 28.22
C ASP A 40 -15.48 16.72 28.29
N ILE A 41 -15.74 16.04 27.18
CA ILE A 41 -16.69 14.93 27.09
C ILE A 41 -16.11 13.71 26.36
N PRO A 42 -16.59 12.50 26.67
CA PRO A 42 -16.24 11.31 25.89
C PRO A 42 -16.69 11.45 24.43
N ASN A 43 -15.85 10.96 23.51
CA ASN A 43 -16.18 10.93 22.09
C ASN A 43 -17.31 9.91 21.83
N PRO A 44 -18.44 10.31 21.19
CA PRO A 44 -19.57 9.42 20.95
C PRO A 44 -19.39 8.50 19.73
N PHE A 45 -18.38 8.71 18.89
CA PHE A 45 -18.19 7.95 17.65
C PHE A 45 -17.29 6.72 17.87
N ASP A 46 -17.73 5.56 17.36
CA ASP A 46 -16.81 4.50 16.95
C ASP A 46 -16.41 4.77 15.50
N PHE A 47 -15.16 5.19 15.27
CA PHE A 47 -14.70 5.52 13.93
C PHE A 47 -14.57 4.31 13.00
N TYR A 48 -14.49 3.09 13.54
CA TYR A 48 -14.34 1.88 12.74
C TYR A 48 -15.64 1.46 12.08
N ASP A 49 -16.79 1.76 12.70
CA ASP A 49 -18.12 1.47 12.15
C ASP A 49 -18.46 2.30 10.91
N HIS A 50 -17.68 3.34 10.61
CA HIS A 50 -17.86 4.19 9.42
C HIS A 50 -17.11 3.69 8.18
N TRP A 51 -16.50 2.51 8.25
CA TRP A 51 -15.82 1.86 7.14
C TRP A 51 -16.62 0.66 6.66
N SER A 52 -16.45 0.28 5.40
CA SER A 52 -17.11 -0.87 4.80
C SER A 52 -16.07 -1.83 4.24
N ASP A 53 -16.25 -3.13 4.50
CA ASP A 53 -15.38 -4.16 3.96
C ASP A 53 -15.53 -4.25 2.44
N VAL A 54 -14.39 -4.37 1.75
CA VAL A 54 -14.35 -4.66 0.31
C VAL A 54 -14.48 -6.16 0.12
N PRO A 55 -15.48 -6.66 -0.65
CA PRO A 55 -15.69 -8.08 -0.82
C PRO A 55 -14.68 -8.72 -1.78
N ASP A 56 -14.35 -9.98 -1.52
CA ASP A 56 -13.60 -10.83 -2.44
C ASP A 56 -14.47 -11.22 -3.64
N ASN A 57 -14.36 -10.46 -4.72
CA ASN A 57 -15.10 -10.71 -5.96
C ASN A 57 -14.45 -11.76 -6.88
N LEU A 58 -13.30 -12.32 -6.49
CA LEU A 58 -12.55 -13.33 -7.23
C LEU A 58 -11.67 -14.16 -6.31
N VAL A 59 -11.13 -15.26 -6.83
CA VAL A 59 -10.19 -16.12 -6.09
C VAL A 59 -8.77 -15.62 -6.30
N PHE A 60 -8.09 -15.27 -5.20
CA PHE A 60 -6.68 -14.87 -5.21
C PHE A 60 -5.79 -16.10 -4.97
N ASP A 61 -4.97 -16.47 -5.96
CA ASP A 61 -4.00 -17.56 -5.85
C ASP A 61 -2.70 -17.09 -5.15
N ASN A 62 -1.80 -18.01 -4.87
CA ASN A 62 -0.48 -17.72 -4.31
C ASN A 62 0.30 -16.73 -5.21
N ALA A 63 0.64 -15.56 -4.66
CA ALA A 63 1.29 -14.49 -5.40
C ALA A 63 2.63 -14.89 -6.03
N PHE A 64 3.43 -15.74 -5.36
CA PHE A 64 4.70 -16.23 -5.91
C PHE A 64 4.46 -17.10 -7.15
N LYS A 65 3.50 -18.04 -7.09
CA LYS A 65 3.11 -18.87 -8.22
C LYS A 65 2.66 -18.01 -9.41
N VAL A 66 1.80 -17.01 -9.16
CA VAL A 66 1.32 -16.09 -10.21
C VAL A 66 2.49 -15.35 -10.87
N GLN A 67 3.43 -14.80 -10.09
CA GLN A 67 4.58 -14.11 -10.66
C GLN A 67 5.51 -15.05 -11.43
N TRP A 68 5.71 -16.29 -10.97
CA TRP A 68 6.45 -17.32 -11.70
C TRP A 68 5.81 -17.63 -13.05
N GLU A 69 4.48 -17.76 -13.11
CA GLU A 69 3.77 -17.96 -14.38
C GLU A 69 3.98 -16.78 -15.35
N LEU A 70 3.97 -15.55 -14.84
CA LEU A 70 4.24 -14.35 -15.64
C LEU A 70 5.68 -14.33 -16.18
N PHE A 71 6.65 -14.68 -15.34
CA PHE A 71 8.06 -14.77 -15.75
C PHE A 71 8.27 -15.86 -16.81
N LEU A 72 7.67 -17.04 -16.64
CA LEU A 72 7.75 -18.12 -17.62
C LEU A 72 7.13 -17.73 -18.97
N LYS A 73 5.98 -17.02 -18.95
CA LYS A 73 5.36 -16.48 -20.17
C LYS A 73 6.25 -15.45 -20.86
N HIS A 74 6.93 -14.60 -20.09
CA HIS A 74 7.90 -13.64 -20.62
C HIS A 74 9.04 -14.34 -21.36
N VAL A 75 9.68 -15.33 -20.72
CA VAL A 75 10.82 -16.04 -21.31
C VAL A 75 10.40 -16.90 -22.52
N ALA A 76 9.27 -17.60 -22.44
CA ALA A 76 8.86 -18.55 -23.47
C ALA A 76 8.11 -17.91 -24.66
N ALA A 77 7.46 -16.77 -24.45
CA ALA A 77 6.54 -16.17 -25.42
C ALA A 77 6.63 -14.64 -25.53
N ASP A 78 7.71 -14.03 -25.01
CA ASP A 78 7.95 -12.59 -25.06
C ASP A 78 6.79 -11.74 -24.51
N ALA A 79 6.07 -12.28 -23.51
CA ALA A 79 5.01 -11.54 -22.83
C ALA A 79 5.60 -10.35 -22.05
N PRO A 80 4.88 -9.21 -21.92
CA PRO A 80 5.37 -8.07 -21.13
C PRO A 80 5.65 -8.45 -19.68
N PHE A 81 6.81 -8.03 -19.17
CA PHE A 81 7.22 -8.29 -17.80
C PHE A 81 7.94 -7.09 -17.19
N ARG A 82 7.28 -6.44 -16.23
CA ARG A 82 7.76 -5.20 -15.61
C ARG A 82 8.70 -5.39 -14.42
N TRP A 83 8.82 -6.60 -13.88
CA TRP A 83 9.55 -6.87 -12.63
C TRP A 83 10.97 -7.37 -12.90
N ASP A 84 11.74 -6.60 -13.64
CA ASP A 84 13.10 -6.95 -14.04
C ASP A 84 14.14 -6.69 -12.93
N PHE A 85 15.43 -6.83 -13.27
CA PHE A 85 16.52 -6.54 -12.35
C PHE A 85 16.66 -5.04 -12.01
N LEU A 86 16.19 -4.14 -12.87
CA LEU A 86 16.21 -2.71 -12.59
C LEU A 86 15.24 -2.35 -11.46
N GLU A 87 14.07 -2.99 -11.39
CA GLU A 87 13.17 -2.86 -10.24
C GLU A 87 13.83 -3.36 -8.94
N GLY A 88 14.61 -4.44 -9.02
CA GLY A 88 15.42 -4.91 -7.89
C GLY A 88 16.47 -3.89 -7.44
N ALA A 89 17.17 -3.26 -8.39
CA ALA A 89 18.13 -2.20 -8.11
C ALA A 89 17.50 -0.96 -7.46
N ARG A 90 16.29 -0.55 -7.89
CA ARG A 90 15.52 0.54 -7.25
C ARG A 90 15.21 0.24 -5.79
N GLY A 91 14.90 -1.01 -5.46
CA GLY A 91 14.70 -1.45 -4.07
C GLY A 91 15.94 -1.23 -3.20
N VAL A 92 17.11 -1.63 -3.68
CA VAL A 92 18.39 -1.42 -2.98
C VAL A 92 18.72 0.07 -2.85
N GLN A 93 18.55 0.84 -3.93
CA GLN A 93 18.76 2.29 -3.94
C GLN A 93 17.96 2.98 -2.82
N MET A 94 16.67 2.64 -2.70
CA MET A 94 15.82 3.23 -1.67
C MET A 94 16.29 2.86 -0.25
N ALA A 95 16.73 1.62 -0.03
CA ALA A 95 17.25 1.19 1.26
C ALA A 95 18.54 1.95 1.64
N GLU A 96 19.48 2.10 0.71
CA GLU A 96 20.73 2.83 0.92
C GLU A 96 20.49 4.32 1.16
N LEU A 97 19.60 4.94 0.39
CA LEU A 97 19.19 6.32 0.61
C LEU A 97 18.52 6.50 1.98
N GLY A 98 17.72 5.54 2.44
CA GLY A 98 17.16 5.54 3.79
C GLY A 98 18.24 5.54 4.88
N LEU A 99 19.24 4.67 4.76
CA LEU A 99 20.37 4.60 5.70
C LEU A 99 21.20 5.90 5.70
N ARG A 100 21.47 6.44 4.52
CA ARG A 100 22.22 7.69 4.37
C ARG A 100 21.43 8.89 4.88
N SER A 101 20.14 8.97 4.59
CA SER A 101 19.24 10.02 5.10
C SER A 101 19.21 10.02 6.63
N TRP A 102 19.19 8.83 7.25
CA TRP A 102 19.28 8.71 8.70
C TRP A 102 20.60 9.25 9.25
N GLN A 103 21.73 8.86 8.66
CA GLN A 103 23.07 9.32 9.07
C GLN A 103 23.25 10.83 8.90
N GLU A 104 22.81 11.39 7.76
CA GLU A 104 22.96 12.81 7.43
C GLU A 104 21.84 13.70 8.01
N ARG A 105 20.81 13.10 8.61
CA ARG A 105 19.66 13.80 9.24
C ARG A 105 18.97 14.78 8.29
N ARG A 106 18.89 14.42 7.00
CA ARG A 106 18.27 15.23 5.95
C ARG A 106 17.59 14.37 4.90
N TRP A 107 16.67 14.98 4.16
CA TRP A 107 16.08 14.38 2.96
C TRP A 107 17.12 14.25 1.84
N LEU A 108 16.95 13.21 1.03
CA LEU A 108 17.76 12.91 -0.14
C LEU A 108 16.83 12.73 -1.35
N ASP A 109 17.27 13.20 -2.50
CA ASP A 109 16.59 12.93 -3.76
C ASP A 109 16.82 11.48 -4.19
N VAL A 110 15.76 10.85 -4.70
CA VAL A 110 15.84 9.53 -5.32
C VAL A 110 16.12 9.74 -6.81
N SER A 111 17.39 9.63 -7.22
CA SER A 111 17.80 9.83 -8.60
C SER A 111 17.28 8.72 -9.52
N GLU A 112 16.96 9.05 -10.76
CA GLU A 112 16.55 8.05 -11.75
C GLU A 112 17.70 7.06 -12.05
N LEU A 113 17.39 5.76 -12.07
CA LEU A 113 18.31 4.74 -12.55
C LEU A 113 18.12 4.54 -14.04
N SER A 114 19.21 4.64 -14.80
CA SER A 114 19.26 4.32 -16.23
C SER A 114 20.16 3.12 -16.46
N VAL A 115 19.88 2.38 -17.54
CA VAL A 115 20.66 1.26 -18.06
C VAL A 115 21.30 1.67 -19.37
#